data_AF-A0A7C4ZM38-F1
#
_entry.id   AF-A0A7C4ZM38-F1
#
_cell.length_a   1.000
_cell.length_b   1.000
_cell.length_c   1.000
_cell.angle_alpha   90.00
_cell.angle_beta   90.00
_cell.angle_gamma   90.00
#
_symmetry.space_group_name_H-M   'P 1'
#
loop_
_entity.id
_entity.type
_entity.pdbx_description
1 polymer ?
#
loop_
_entity_poly.entity_id
_entity_poly.type
_entity_poly.pdbx_seq_one_letter_code
_entity_poly.pdbx_strand_id
1 'polypeptide(L)'
;MTKESVTNLLVELGKRLGFYVGTEIQASDSAWVDVVWFDDRFDYGPMKGEKWSRVKTWRQPVLPIAGFEIEASIGAKPLKGSIANLNDLGAPMSVIVISEENLAKMRNKGITWRSAKNEIIWNELIKRTVKWIYEARPIVRVVVMTEPEVVEWAKSKGIA
;
A
#
# COMPACT_ATOMS: atom_id res chain seq x y z
N MET A 1 13.16 -0.72 -6.62
CA MET A 1 12.97 0.76 -6.64
C MET A 1 12.91 1.28 -5.20
N THR A 2 12.80 2.59 -4.95
CA THR A 2 12.58 3.13 -3.59
C THR A 2 11.09 3.11 -3.22
N LYS A 3 10.76 3.14 -1.92
CA LYS A 3 9.37 3.35 -1.44
C LYS A 3 8.69 4.50 -2.17
N GLU A 4 9.38 5.64 -2.27
CA GLU A 4 8.90 6.85 -2.95
C GLU A 4 8.58 6.60 -4.43
N SER A 5 9.37 5.79 -5.11
CA SER A 5 9.14 5.47 -6.52
C SER A 5 7.86 4.62 -6.69
N VAL A 6 7.61 3.67 -5.78
CA VAL A 6 6.37 2.88 -5.75
C VAL A 6 5.17 3.76 -5.40
N THR A 7 5.32 4.65 -4.41
CA THR A 7 4.31 5.67 -4.08
C THR A 7 3.93 6.48 -5.31
N ASN A 8 4.91 7.01 -6.04
CA ASN A 8 4.67 7.81 -7.24
C ASN A 8 3.93 7.03 -8.35
N LEU A 9 4.30 5.76 -8.58
CA LEU A 9 3.59 4.90 -9.52
C LEU A 9 2.12 4.69 -9.12
N LEU A 10 1.85 4.41 -7.84
CA LEU A 10 0.49 4.24 -7.34
C LEU A 10 -0.32 5.54 -7.42
N VAL A 11 0.33 6.69 -7.24
CA VAL A 11 -0.30 8.00 -7.41
C VAL A 11 -0.69 8.25 -8.86
N GLU A 12 0.21 7.96 -9.79
CA GLU A 12 -0.05 8.15 -11.21
C GLU A 12 -1.11 7.17 -11.74
N LEU A 13 -1.04 5.90 -11.32
CA LEU A 13 -2.05 4.88 -11.57
C LEU A 13 -3.44 5.33 -11.11
N GLY A 14 -3.56 5.76 -9.85
CA GLY A 14 -4.84 6.21 -9.29
C GLY A 14 -5.43 7.37 -10.10
N LYS A 15 -4.62 8.39 -10.40
CA LYS A 15 -5.03 9.55 -11.22
C LYS A 15 -5.45 9.13 -12.64
N ARG A 16 -4.69 8.23 -13.28
CA ARG A 16 -4.98 7.73 -14.63
C ARG A 16 -6.29 6.94 -14.68
N LEU A 17 -6.66 6.29 -13.58
CA LEU A 17 -7.92 5.57 -13.43
C LEU A 17 -9.08 6.47 -12.98
N GLY A 18 -8.85 7.79 -12.83
CA GLY A 18 -9.89 8.76 -12.48
C GLY A 18 -10.15 8.90 -10.98
N PHE A 19 -9.29 8.34 -10.12
CA PHE A 19 -9.41 8.51 -8.67
C PHE A 19 -8.70 9.76 -8.19
N TYR A 20 -9.21 10.33 -7.12
CA TYR A 20 -8.44 11.26 -6.31
C TYR A 20 -7.46 10.48 -5.45
N VAL A 21 -6.22 10.98 -5.34
CA VAL A 21 -5.16 10.27 -4.63
C VAL A 21 -4.63 11.14 -3.51
N GLY A 22 -4.65 10.59 -2.30
CA GLY A 22 -3.93 11.10 -1.14
C GLY A 22 -2.76 10.21 -0.78
N THR A 23 -1.72 10.80 -0.20
CA THR A 23 -0.57 10.08 0.37
C THR A 23 -0.44 10.42 1.85
N GLU A 24 0.02 9.47 2.67
CA GLU A 24 0.14 9.63 4.13
C GLU A 24 -1.21 10.03 4.78
N ILE A 25 -2.28 9.34 4.40
CA ILE A 25 -3.64 9.65 4.83
C ILE A 25 -3.89 9.18 6.26
N GLN A 26 -4.47 10.06 7.07
CA GLN A 26 -4.82 9.75 8.45
C GLN A 26 -6.18 9.05 8.53
N ALA A 27 -6.15 7.75 8.81
CA ALA A 27 -7.34 6.91 8.97
C ALA A 27 -7.93 6.98 10.39
N SER A 28 -7.09 7.17 11.41
CA SER A 28 -7.47 7.40 12.81
C SER A 28 -6.41 8.23 13.52
N ASP A 29 -6.57 8.52 14.82
CA ASP A 29 -5.55 9.27 15.58
C ASP A 29 -4.17 8.59 15.60
N SER A 30 -4.11 7.28 15.37
CA SER A 30 -2.86 6.48 15.35
C SER A 30 -2.57 5.77 14.03
N ALA A 31 -3.46 5.87 13.03
CA ALA A 31 -3.32 5.18 11.76
C ALA A 31 -3.04 6.13 10.60
N TRP A 32 -1.95 5.86 9.88
CA TRP A 32 -1.57 6.53 8.64
C TRP A 32 -1.32 5.48 7.57
N VAL A 33 -1.88 5.71 6.38
CA VAL A 33 -1.81 4.82 5.21
C VAL A 33 -1.04 5.52 4.11
N ASP A 34 -0.07 4.83 3.51
CA ASP A 34 0.89 5.41 2.56
C ASP A 34 0.21 6.06 1.34
N VAL A 35 -0.73 5.36 0.69
CA VAL A 35 -1.50 5.89 -0.46
C VAL A 35 -2.96 5.50 -0.33
N VAL A 36 -3.87 6.41 -0.63
CA VAL A 36 -5.31 6.13 -0.65
C VAL A 36 -5.92 6.73 -1.92
N TRP A 37 -6.76 5.93 -2.58
CA TRP A 37 -7.57 6.33 -3.71
C TRP A 37 -9.00 6.59 -3.24
N PHE A 38 -9.57 7.71 -3.66
CA PHE A 38 -10.89 8.19 -3.29
C PHE A 38 -11.80 8.31 -4.52
N ASP A 39 -13.09 8.08 -4.30
CA ASP A 39 -14.15 8.40 -5.25
C ASP A 39 -14.60 9.85 -5.06
N ASP A 40 -14.52 10.66 -6.12
CA ASP A 40 -14.81 12.09 -6.12
C ASP A 40 -16.30 12.42 -6.17
N ARG A 41 -17.17 11.43 -6.38
CA ARG A 41 -18.62 11.63 -6.36
C ARG A 41 -19.16 11.84 -4.95
N PHE A 42 -18.35 11.53 -3.94
CA PHE A 42 -18.70 11.65 -2.51
C PHE A 42 -18.01 12.85 -1.84
N ASP A 43 -17.54 13.83 -2.62
CA ASP A 43 -16.58 14.84 -2.17
C ASP A 43 -17.17 15.94 -1.25
N TYR A 44 -16.92 15.82 0.06
CA TYR A 44 -16.67 16.98 0.95
C TYR A 44 -15.21 16.97 1.43
N GLY A 45 -14.28 16.69 0.52
CA GLY A 45 -12.85 16.70 0.78
C GLY A 45 -12.33 18.04 1.31
N PRO A 46 -11.01 18.15 1.48
CA PRO A 46 -10.40 19.27 2.18
C PRO A 46 -10.74 20.60 1.48
N MET A 47 -10.99 21.67 2.25
CA MET A 47 -11.44 22.96 1.70
C MET A 47 -10.51 23.39 0.56
N LYS A 48 -11.11 23.88 -0.53
CA LYS A 48 -10.45 24.27 -1.80
C LYS A 48 -9.08 24.95 -1.54
N GLY A 49 -7.98 24.23 -1.77
CA GLY A 49 -6.61 24.72 -1.57
C GLY A 49 -5.74 23.90 -0.62
N GLU A 50 -6.32 22.99 0.16
CA GLU A 50 -5.55 22.06 1.01
C GLU A 50 -5.03 20.85 0.22
N LYS A 51 -3.78 20.44 0.51
CA LYS A 51 -3.21 19.20 -0.06
C LYS A 51 -3.94 17.99 0.51
N TRP A 52 -4.29 17.03 -0.33
CA TRP A 52 -4.89 15.74 0.05
C TRP A 52 -4.09 14.96 1.11
N SER A 53 -2.80 15.26 1.27
CA SER A 53 -1.90 14.68 2.29
C SER A 53 -2.23 15.04 3.75
N ARG A 54 -3.43 15.57 4.04
CA ARG A 54 -3.92 15.90 5.39
C ARG A 54 -5.38 15.51 5.62
N VAL A 55 -5.98 14.76 4.70
CA VAL A 55 -7.36 14.27 4.83
C VAL A 55 -7.44 13.36 6.04
N LYS A 56 -8.39 13.67 6.92
CA LYS A 56 -8.76 12.85 8.08
C LYS A 56 -10.04 12.11 7.71
N THR A 57 -9.92 10.90 7.18
CA THR A 57 -11.08 10.15 6.64
C THR A 57 -12.15 9.90 7.69
N TRP A 58 -11.77 9.83 8.96
CA TRP A 58 -12.68 9.68 10.10
C TRP A 58 -13.42 10.98 10.51
N ARG A 59 -13.09 12.14 9.94
CA ARG A 59 -13.75 13.44 10.21
C ARG A 59 -14.39 14.07 8.99
N GLN A 60 -14.12 13.57 7.79
CA GLN A 60 -14.59 14.12 6.53
C GLN A 60 -15.40 13.05 5.81
N PRO A 61 -16.56 13.38 5.21
CA PRO A 61 -17.35 12.39 4.50
C PRO A 61 -16.75 12.19 3.10
N VAL A 62 -15.58 11.54 3.06
CA VAL A 62 -14.89 11.09 1.85
C VAL A 62 -15.03 9.57 1.73
N LEU A 63 -14.98 9.04 0.50
CA LEU A 63 -15.09 7.60 0.27
C LEU A 63 -13.75 7.02 -0.22
N PRO A 64 -12.95 6.37 0.65
CA PRO A 64 -11.77 5.64 0.21
C PRO A 64 -12.20 4.35 -0.52
N ILE A 65 -11.66 4.13 -1.71
CA ILE A 65 -11.93 2.94 -2.54
C ILE A 65 -10.79 1.92 -2.43
N ALA A 66 -9.55 2.40 -2.39
CA ALA A 66 -8.37 1.57 -2.21
C ALA A 66 -7.36 2.21 -1.25
N GLY A 67 -6.87 1.45 -0.27
CA GLY A 67 -5.74 1.85 0.58
C GLY A 67 -4.50 1.00 0.29
N PHE A 68 -3.33 1.61 0.27
CA PHE A 68 -2.05 0.94 -0.01
C PHE A 68 -1.07 1.18 1.14
N GLU A 69 -0.48 0.10 1.65
CA GLU A 69 0.68 0.14 2.53
C GLU A 69 1.87 -0.46 1.79
N ILE A 70 2.96 0.30 1.68
CA ILE A 70 4.18 -0.12 0.98
C ILE A 70 5.18 -0.57 2.04
N GLU A 71 5.35 -1.88 2.12
CA GLU A 71 6.32 -2.52 3.00
C GLU A 71 7.71 -2.29 2.43
N ALA A 72 8.33 -1.15 2.78
CA ALA A 72 9.74 -0.88 2.54
C ALA A 72 10.50 -0.96 3.86
N SER A 73 11.77 -1.30 3.79
CA SER A 73 12.41 -2.05 4.85
C SER A 73 13.02 -1.16 5.96
N ILE A 74 12.98 0.16 5.82
CA ILE A 74 13.64 1.09 6.74
C ILE A 74 12.64 1.56 7.80
N GLY A 75 12.80 1.08 9.04
CA GLY A 75 12.05 1.58 10.22
C GLY A 75 10.53 1.41 10.17
N ALA A 76 10.02 0.63 9.21
CA ALA A 76 8.59 0.50 8.96
C ALA A 76 7.86 -0.18 10.12
N LYS A 77 6.61 0.23 10.30
CA LYS A 77 5.64 -0.41 11.19
C LYS A 77 5.69 -1.93 10.95
N PRO A 78 5.58 -2.76 11.99
CA PRO A 78 5.36 -4.19 11.78
C PRO A 78 4.18 -4.38 10.84
N LEU A 79 4.22 -5.40 9.97
CA LEU A 79 3.13 -5.71 9.03
C LEU A 79 1.73 -5.74 9.68
N LYS A 80 1.65 -6.18 10.94
CA LYS A 80 0.42 -6.15 11.74
C LYS A 80 -0.13 -4.73 11.94
N GLY A 81 0.74 -3.74 12.11
CA GLY A 81 0.40 -2.33 12.17
C GLY A 81 -0.10 -1.79 10.84
N SER A 82 0.49 -2.20 9.71
CA SER A 82 0.00 -1.85 8.37
C SER A 82 -1.42 -2.39 8.14
N ILE A 83 -1.66 -3.66 8.52
CA ILE A 83 -3.00 -4.28 8.45
C ILE A 83 -4.00 -3.52 9.34
N ALA A 84 -3.61 -3.12 10.55
CA ALA A 84 -4.47 -2.34 11.44
C ALA A 84 -4.82 -0.97 10.85
N ASN A 85 -3.86 -0.25 10.25
CA ASN A 85 -4.13 1.04 9.61
C ASN A 85 -5.12 0.90 8.44
N LEU A 86 -4.95 -0.13 7.62
CA LEU A 86 -5.84 -0.43 6.49
C LEU A 86 -7.26 -0.81 6.98
N ASN A 87 -7.35 -1.50 8.11
CA ASN A 87 -8.63 -1.81 8.73
C ASN A 87 -9.33 -0.55 9.27
N ASP A 88 -8.58 0.37 9.89
CA ASP A 88 -9.10 1.67 10.34
C ASP A 88 -9.56 2.55 9.17
N LEU A 89 -8.87 2.47 8.02
CA LEU A 89 -9.26 3.19 6.81
C LEU A 89 -10.64 2.76 6.30
N GLY A 90 -10.97 1.47 6.43
CA GLY A 90 -12.28 0.92 6.04
C GLY A 90 -12.54 0.91 4.54
N ALA A 91 -11.50 1.01 3.71
CA ALA A 91 -11.65 0.95 2.25
C ALA A 91 -12.16 -0.43 1.80
N PRO A 92 -13.03 -0.52 0.77
CA PRO A 92 -13.45 -1.79 0.18
C PRO A 92 -12.30 -2.69 -0.26
N MET A 93 -11.20 -2.08 -0.71
CA MET A 93 -9.97 -2.75 -1.08
C MET A 93 -8.78 -2.19 -0.31
N SER A 94 -7.97 -3.07 0.24
CA SER A 94 -6.70 -2.73 0.87
C SER A 94 -5.59 -3.54 0.22
N VAL A 95 -4.42 -2.96 0.01
CA VAL A 95 -3.31 -3.57 -0.72
C VAL A 95 -2.04 -3.41 0.09
N ILE A 96 -1.35 -4.52 0.33
CA ILE A 96 0.01 -4.52 0.88
C ILE A 96 0.97 -4.73 -0.28
N VAL A 97 1.83 -3.75 -0.53
CA VAL A 97 2.84 -3.79 -1.58
C VAL A 97 4.19 -4.18 -0.99
N ILE A 98 4.70 -5.34 -1.37
CA ILE A 98 6.03 -5.82 -0.95
C ILE A 98 7.08 -5.25 -1.90
N SER A 99 7.94 -4.38 -1.40
CA SER A 99 9.00 -3.76 -2.22
C SER A 99 10.21 -4.69 -2.42
N GLU A 100 11.02 -4.38 -3.44
CA GLU A 100 12.29 -5.07 -3.72
C GLU A 100 13.29 -4.99 -2.54
N GLU A 101 13.14 -4.01 -1.65
CA GLU A 101 13.96 -3.92 -0.44
C GLU A 101 13.79 -5.15 0.47
N ASN A 102 12.59 -5.75 0.51
CA ASN A 102 12.36 -7.00 1.25
C ASN A 102 13.10 -8.18 0.63
N LEU A 103 13.22 -8.20 -0.70
CA LEU A 103 13.98 -9.21 -1.41
C LEU A 103 15.47 -9.10 -1.05
N ALA A 104 16.03 -7.88 -1.07
CA ALA A 104 17.41 -7.63 -0.67
C ALA A 104 17.66 -8.08 0.78
N LYS A 105 16.74 -7.79 1.70
CA LYS A 105 16.85 -8.27 3.09
C LYS A 105 16.77 -9.78 3.23
N MET A 106 15.86 -10.43 2.51
CA MET A 106 15.75 -11.89 2.55
C MET A 106 17.06 -12.54 2.08
N ARG A 107 17.69 -12.01 1.01
CA ARG A 107 19.01 -12.47 0.56
C ARG A 107 20.09 -12.37 1.64
N ASN A 108 20.00 -11.39 2.52
CA ASN A 108 20.95 -11.18 3.62
C ASN A 108 20.69 -12.08 4.84
N LYS A 109 19.54 -12.78 4.92
CA LYS A 109 19.16 -13.60 6.09
C LYS A 109 19.79 -15.00 6.15
N GLY A 110 20.61 -15.40 5.17
CA GLY A 110 21.35 -16.66 5.23
C GLY A 110 21.77 -17.21 3.87
N ILE A 111 22.61 -18.26 3.90
CA ILE A 111 23.17 -18.90 2.69
C ILE A 111 22.07 -19.40 1.76
N THR A 112 21.01 -19.99 2.32
CA THR A 112 19.86 -20.53 1.56
C THR A 112 19.18 -19.48 0.67
N TRP A 113 19.08 -18.24 1.14
CA TRP A 113 18.39 -17.17 0.42
C TRP A 113 19.32 -16.38 -0.51
N ARG A 114 20.62 -16.37 -0.21
CA ARG A 114 21.61 -15.60 -0.97
C ARG A 114 21.67 -16.02 -2.44
N SER A 115 21.59 -17.33 -2.71
CA SER A 115 21.61 -17.90 -4.07
C SER A 115 20.23 -18.26 -4.64
N ALA A 116 19.15 -18.08 -3.86
CA ALA A 116 17.80 -18.39 -4.33
C ALA A 116 17.40 -17.47 -5.50
N LYS A 117 16.58 -18.02 -6.42
CA LYS A 117 15.95 -17.23 -7.50
C LYS A 117 14.98 -16.21 -6.89
N ASN A 118 14.82 -15.05 -7.54
CA ASN A 118 13.90 -13.99 -7.09
C ASN A 118 12.48 -14.51 -6.88
N GLU A 119 11.97 -15.33 -7.82
CA GLU A 119 10.64 -15.95 -7.75
C GLU A 119 10.41 -16.74 -6.45
N ILE A 120 11.42 -17.48 -5.99
CA ILE A 120 11.35 -18.27 -4.75
C ILE A 120 11.25 -17.32 -3.55
N ILE A 121 12.03 -16.24 -3.55
CA ILE A 121 12.02 -15.25 -2.48
C ILE A 121 10.68 -14.49 -2.46
N TRP A 122 10.15 -14.11 -3.62
CA TRP A 122 8.83 -13.48 -3.73
C TRP A 122 7.72 -14.37 -3.21
N ASN A 123 7.68 -15.63 -3.63
CA ASN A 123 6.69 -16.60 -3.16
C ASN A 123 6.75 -16.77 -1.63
N GLU A 124 7.96 -16.83 -1.05
CA GLU A 124 8.11 -16.91 0.40
C GLU A 124 7.65 -15.63 1.11
N LEU A 125 7.98 -14.45 0.57
CA LEU A 125 7.54 -13.17 1.12
C LEU A 125 6.01 -13.05 1.08
N ILE A 126 5.38 -13.34 -0.06
CA ILE A 126 3.92 -13.36 -0.22
C ILE A 126 3.30 -14.34 0.77
N LYS A 127 3.81 -15.57 0.86
CA LYS A 127 3.30 -16.60 1.79
C LYS A 127 3.35 -16.12 3.24
N ARG A 128 4.44 -15.46 3.66
CA ARG A 128 4.56 -14.89 5.01
C ARG A 128 3.55 -13.78 5.23
N THR A 129 3.41 -12.86 4.26
CA THR A 129 2.47 -11.75 4.33
C THR A 129 1.03 -12.25 4.43
N VAL A 130 0.64 -13.21 3.59
CA VAL A 130 -0.70 -13.84 3.63
C VAL A 130 -0.96 -14.53 4.97
N LYS A 131 0.02 -15.24 5.52
CA LYS A 131 -0.10 -15.86 6.86
C LYS A 131 -0.38 -14.80 7.93
N TRP A 132 0.36 -13.70 7.92
CA TRP A 132 0.14 -12.60 8.86
C TRP A 132 -1.23 -11.92 8.69
N ILE A 133 -1.69 -11.73 7.45
CA ILE A 133 -3.04 -11.21 7.17
C ILE A 133 -4.09 -12.14 7.78
N TYR A 134 -3.95 -13.46 7.59
CA TYR A 134 -4.86 -14.44 8.17
C TYR A 134 -4.87 -14.40 9.70
N GLU A 135 -3.70 -14.26 10.32
CA GLU A 135 -3.57 -14.14 11.78
C GLU A 135 -4.15 -12.83 12.31
N ALA A 136 -4.01 -11.73 11.57
CA ALA A 136 -4.53 -10.42 11.94
C ALA A 136 -6.06 -10.30 11.80
N ARG A 137 -6.69 -11.13 10.96
CA ARG A 137 -8.15 -11.18 10.72
C ARG A 137 -8.76 -9.80 10.43
N PRO A 138 -8.29 -9.09 9.38
CA PRO A 138 -8.86 -7.80 9.02
C PRO A 138 -10.34 -7.94 8.62
N ILE A 139 -11.12 -6.90 8.89
CA ILE A 139 -12.51 -6.79 8.45
C ILE A 139 -12.54 -6.40 6.96
N VAL A 140 -11.56 -5.61 6.53
CA VAL A 140 -11.37 -5.20 5.13
C VAL A 140 -10.73 -6.30 4.28
N ARG A 141 -11.00 -6.27 2.97
CA ARG A 141 -10.33 -7.16 2.02
C ARG A 141 -8.90 -6.69 1.79
N VAL A 142 -7.92 -7.51 2.16
CA VAL A 142 -6.50 -7.24 1.93
C VAL A 142 -5.95 -8.10 0.79
N VAL A 143 -5.36 -7.46 -0.22
CA VAL A 143 -4.62 -8.08 -1.33
C VAL A 143 -3.13 -7.87 -1.11
N VAL A 144 -2.31 -8.84 -1.50
CA VAL A 144 -0.85 -8.70 -1.50
C VAL A 144 -0.40 -8.54 -2.94
N MET A 145 0.41 -7.51 -3.20
CA MET A 145 1.10 -7.31 -4.47
C MET A 145 2.59 -7.16 -4.22
N THR A 146 3.39 -7.58 -5.16
CA THR A 146 4.82 -7.29 -5.22
C THR A 146 5.05 -6.03 -6.04
N GLU A 147 6.16 -5.34 -5.79
CA GLU A 147 6.55 -4.18 -6.58
C GLU A 147 6.61 -4.47 -8.10
N PRO A 148 7.15 -5.61 -8.59
CA PRO A 148 7.07 -5.96 -10.00
C PRO A 148 5.64 -6.03 -10.56
N GLU A 149 4.66 -6.54 -9.80
CA GLU A 149 3.26 -6.58 -10.23
C GLU A 149 2.65 -5.17 -10.31
N VAL A 150 3.03 -4.26 -9.40
CA VAL A 150 2.62 -2.84 -9.48
C VAL A 150 3.22 -2.17 -10.72
N VAL A 151 4.49 -2.46 -11.03
CA VAL A 151 5.15 -1.96 -12.25
C VAL A 151 4.49 -2.50 -13.51
N GLU A 152 4.18 -3.79 -13.55
CA GLU A 152 3.46 -4.40 -14.68
C GLU A 152 2.08 -3.80 -14.86
N TRP A 153 1.36 -3.55 -13.76
CA TRP A 153 0.07 -2.88 -13.80
C TRP A 153 0.20 -1.45 -14.35
N ALA A 154 1.18 -0.67 -13.89
CA ALA A 154 1.47 0.66 -14.41
C ALA A 154 1.75 0.64 -15.93
N LYS A 155 2.60 -0.28 -16.39
CA LYS A 155 2.88 -0.48 -17.82
C LYS A 155 1.62 -0.79 -18.62
N SER A 156 0.75 -1.65 -18.10
CA SER A 156 -0.54 -1.98 -18.74
C SER A 156 -1.47 -0.77 -18.91
N LYS A 157 -1.22 0.33 -18.19
CA LYS A 157 -1.96 1.60 -18.26
C LYS A 157 -1.19 2.72 -18.97
N GLY A 158 -0.01 2.42 -19.51
CA GLY A 158 0.84 3.36 -20.23
C GLY A 158 1.58 4.36 -19.33
N ILE A 159 1.89 3.97 -18.10
CA ILE A 159 2.53 4.82 -17.07
C ILE A 159 4.05 4.54 -16.92
N ALA A 160 4.61 3.61 -17.69
CA ALA A 160 6.06 3.32 -17.72
C ALA A 160 6.46 2.66 -19.03
#